data_AF-A0AAW0T6Y7-F1
#
_entry.id   AF-A0AAW0T6Y7-F1
#
_cell.length_a   1.000
_cell.length_b   1.000
_cell.length_c   1.000
_cell.angle_alpha   90.00
_cell.angle_beta   90.00
_cell.angle_gamma   90.00
#
_symmetry.space_group_name_H-M   'P 1'
#
loop_
_entity.id
_entity.type
_entity.pdbx_description
1 polymer ?
#
loop_
_entity_poly.entity_id
_entity_poly.type
_entity_poly.pdbx_seq_one_letter_code
_entity_poly.pdbx_strand_id
1 'polypeptide(L)' 'PNGKKFRSKPQLTRYLGDTVDLSFFDFRTGKVNQMLARKNKKSRGTLFDY' A
#
# COMPACT_ATOMS: atom_id res chain seq x y z
N PRO A 1 11.96 -12.89 -5.48
CA PRO A 1 11.56 -13.62 -6.71
C PRO A 1 12.67 -13.80 -7.77
N ASN A 2 13.74 -13.00 -7.76
CA ASN A 2 14.81 -13.00 -8.76
C ASN A 2 16.14 -12.47 -8.16
N GLY A 3 16.28 -12.51 -6.82
CA GLY A 3 17.49 -12.11 -6.10
C GLY A 3 17.81 -10.60 -6.04
N LYS A 4 17.07 -9.74 -6.76
CA LYS A 4 17.28 -8.28 -6.71
C LYS A 4 17.04 -7.73 -5.31
N LYS A 5 18.04 -7.01 -4.78
CA LYS A 5 17.97 -6.32 -3.49
C LYS A 5 17.60 -4.85 -3.68
N PHE A 6 16.62 -4.38 -2.92
CA PHE A 6 16.21 -2.99 -2.84
C PHE A 6 16.56 -2.45 -1.45
N ARG A 7 17.10 -1.24 -1.37
CA ARG A 7 17.54 -0.63 -0.10
C ARG A 7 16.67 0.54 0.36
N SER A 8 15.68 0.92 -0.43
CA SER A 8 14.74 1.97 -0.06
C SER A 8 13.36 1.75 -0.66
N LYS A 9 12.34 2.31 -0.01
CA LYS A 9 10.95 2.29 -0.49
C LYS A 9 10.83 2.90 -1.90
N PRO A 10 11.39 4.09 -2.21
CA PRO A 10 11.28 4.66 -3.55
C PRO A 10 11.88 3.78 -4.64
N GLN A 11 12.97 3.07 -4.36
CA GLN A 11 13.59 2.15 -5.32
C GLN A 11 12.66 0.97 -5.63
N LEU A 12 12.01 0.41 -4.60
CA LEU A 12 11.04 -0.68 -4.75
C LEU A 12 9.77 -0.22 -5.49
N THR A 13 9.23 0.95 -5.15
CA THR A 13 8.06 1.54 -5.83
C THR A 13 8.32 1.74 -7.32
N ARG A 14 9.48 2.29 -7.69
CA ARG A 14 9.84 2.52 -9.10
C ARG A 14 9.97 1.22 -9.90
N TYR A 15 10.41 0.14 -9.24
CA TYR A 15 10.56 -1.16 -9.88
C TYR A 15 9.23 -1.86 -10.11
N LEU A 16 8.28 -1.73 -9.17
CA LEU A 16 6.94 -2.31 -9.30
C LEU A 16 6.00 -1.44 -10.14
N GLY A 17 6.26 -0.14 -10.22
CA GLY A 17 5.43 0.82 -10.96
C GLY A 17 3.97 0.78 -10.47
N ASP A 18 3.04 0.90 -11.41
CA ASP A 18 1.60 0.98 -11.13
C ASP A 18 0.94 -0.39 -10.90
N THR A 19 1.73 -1.48 -10.95
CA THR A 19 1.21 -2.83 -10.76
C THR A 19 0.88 -3.16 -9.31
N VAL A 20 1.50 -2.46 -8.36
CA VAL A 20 1.33 -2.68 -6.91
C VAL A 20 1.32 -1.34 -6.18
N ASP A 21 0.25 -1.07 -5.43
CA ASP A 21 0.19 0.09 -4.55
C ASP A 21 0.93 -0.18 -3.23
N LEU A 22 2.02 0.58 -3.00
CA LEU A 22 2.82 0.52 -1.79
C LEU A 22 2.52 1.69 -0.82
N SER A 23 1.43 2.43 -1.02
CA SER A 23 1.07 3.60 -0.21
C SER A 23 1.02 3.25 1.29
N PHE A 24 0.46 2.11 1.63
CA PHE A 24 0.32 1.65 3.02
C PHE A 24 1.44 0.71 3.49
N PHE A 25 2.41 0.38 2.64
CA PHE A 25 3.50 -0.52 2.98
C PHE A 25 4.64 0.20 3.72
N ASP A 26 5.11 -0.36 4.82
CA ASP A 26 6.28 0.14 5.56
C ASP A 26 7.53 -0.68 5.20
N PHE A 27 8.53 0.00 4.65
CA PHE A 27 9.77 -0.63 4.19
C PHE A 27 10.69 -1.09 5.34
N ARG A 28 10.64 -0.43 6.50
CA ARG A 28 11.47 -0.80 7.65
C ARG A 28 10.96 -2.08 8.30
N THR A 29 9.63 -2.23 8.39
CA THR A 29 9.01 -3.38 9.06
C THR A 29 8.60 -4.49 8.10
N GLY A 30 8.52 -4.20 6.79
CA GLY A 30 8.06 -5.14 5.77
C GLY A 30 6.57 -5.47 5.85
N LYS A 31 5.79 -4.64 6.55
CA LYS A 31 4.36 -4.88 6.81
C LYS A 31 3.49 -3.78 6.23
N VAL A 32 2.26 -4.13 5.89
CA VAL A 32 1.24 -3.15 5.53
C VAL A 32 0.69 -2.53 6.80
N ASN A 33 0.71 -1.20 6.87
CA ASN A 33 0.08 -0.44 7.93
C ASN A 33 -1.45 -0.49 7.77
N GLN A 34 -2.08 -1.44 8.47
CA GLN A 34 -3.52 -1.65 8.42
C GLN A 34 -4.32 -0.43 8.90
N MET A 35 -3.77 0.40 9.79
CA MET A 35 -4.47 1.59 10.28
C MET A 35 -4.64 2.63 9.17
N LEU A 36 -3.60 2.82 8.35
CA LEU A 36 -3.68 3.71 7.18
C LEU A 36 -4.59 3.12 6.09
N ALA A 37 -4.50 1.81 5.85
CA ALA A 37 -5.35 1.13 4.87
C ALA A 37 -6.85 1.18 5.23
N ARG A 38 -7.20 1.05 6.52
CA ARG A 38 -8.58 1.14 7.01
C ARG A 38 -9.17 2.55 6.90
N LYS A 39 -8.36 3.60 7.09
CA LYS A 39 -8.82 5.00 6.92
C LYS A 39 -9.25 5.29 5.48
N ASN A 40 -8.57 4.69 4.49
CA ASN A 40 -8.94 4.85 3.08
C ASN A 40 -10.07 3.91 2.62
N LYS A 41 -10.56 3.01 3.48
CA LYS A 41 -11.69 2.12 3.17
C LYS A 41 -13.06 2.71 3.53
N LYS A 42 -13.12 3.95 4.04
CA LYS A 42 -14.38 4.68 4.25
C LYS A 42 -14.66 5.62 3.08
N SER A 43 -15.32 5.10 2.06
CA SER A 43 -16.40 5.81 1.34
C SER A 43 -17.11 4.85 0.39
N ARG A 44 -18.41 5.07 0.22
CA ARG A 44 -19.38 4.37 -0.66
C ARG A 44 -20.20 3.23 -0.04
N GLY A 45 -20.68 3.43 1.19
CA GLY A 45 -21.99 2.90 1.59
C GLY A 45 -23.00 4.04 1.48
N THR A 46 -23.82 4.01 0.44
CA THR A 46 -25.01 4.85 0.28
C THR A 46 -25.92 4.70 1.49
N LEU A 47 -25.94 5.68 2.38
CA LEU A 47 -26.98 5.81 3.41
C LEU A 47 -28.13 6.62 2.80
N PHE A 48 -28.86 5.99 1.90
CA PHE A 48 -30.26 6.35 1.67
C PHE A 48 -31.06 5.29 2.45
N ASP A 49 -31.23 5.53 3.74
CA ASP A 49 -32.25 4.84 4.54
C ASP A 49 -33.59 5.53 4.21
N TYR A 50 -34.57 4.73 3.79
CA TYR A 50 -35.92 5.15 3.43
C TYR A 50 -36.76 5.46 4.67
#